data_AF-A0A535WPI6-F1
#
_entry.id   AF-A0A535WPI6-F1
#
_cell.length_a   1.000
_cell.length_b   1.000
_cell.length_c   1.000
_cell.angle_alpha   90.00
_cell.angle_beta   90.00
_cell.angle_gamma   90.00
#
_symmetry.space_group_name_H-M   'P 1'
#
loop_
_entity.id
_entity.type
_entity.pdbx_description
1 polymer ?
#
loop_
_entity_poly.entity_id
_entity_poly.type
_entity_poly.pdbx_seq_one_letter_code
_entity_poly.pdbx_strand_id
1 'polypeptide(L)'
;MEAPPTAGWSGKHAVELYVRTYTTMLQSSGEIKVESLVQAHLGMGSVLHPLAAQPQTDMGALLYAVRRLPAAINRCRRVIMGQSPQG
;
A
#
# COMPACT_ATOMS: atom_id res chain seq x y z
N MET A 1 20.80 2.89 16.96
CA MET A 1 19.49 2.58 16.34
C MET A 1 19.79 2.21 14.90
N GLU A 2 19.97 0.91 14.63
CA GLU A 2 20.33 0.43 13.29
C GLU A 2 19.16 0.69 12.34
N ALA A 3 19.44 1.36 11.22
CA ALA A 3 18.46 1.54 10.16
C ALA A 3 18.12 0.16 9.57
N PRO A 4 16.84 -0.14 9.28
CA PRO A 4 16.48 -1.41 8.66
C PRO A 4 17.17 -1.53 7.30
N PRO A 5 17.55 -2.75 6.87
CA PRO A 5 18.19 -2.96 5.58
C PRO A 5 17.26 -2.47 4.48
N THR A 6 17.65 -1.40 3.78
CA THR A 6 16.98 -0.97 2.57
C THR A 6 17.24 -2.04 1.51
N ALA A 7 16.26 -2.90 1.26
CA ALA A 7 16.27 -3.75 0.08
C ALA A 7 16.62 -2.86 -1.13
N GLY A 8 17.69 -3.19 -1.84
CA GLY A 8 18.37 -2.33 -2.84
C GLY A 8 17.60 -2.07 -4.14
N TRP A 9 16.29 -1.83 -4.07
CA TRP A 9 15.41 -1.63 -5.21
C TRP A 9 14.97 -0.17 -5.20
N SER A 10 15.27 0.58 -6.27
CA SER A 10 14.92 2.00 -6.38
C SER A 10 14.05 2.29 -7.61
N GLY A 11 13.18 3.27 -7.50
CA GLY A 11 12.36 3.75 -8.62
C GLY A 11 11.40 2.68 -9.14
N LYS A 12 11.35 2.49 -10.47
CA LYS A 12 10.39 1.60 -11.15
C LYS A 12 10.37 0.16 -10.59
N HIS A 13 11.54 -0.39 -10.28
CA HIS A 13 11.64 -1.77 -9.77
C HIS A 13 10.97 -1.95 -8.41
N ALA A 14 11.05 -0.96 -7.53
CA ALA A 14 10.41 -1.00 -6.22
C ALA A 14 8.87 -0.93 -6.36
N VAL A 15 8.39 -0.15 -7.33
CA VAL A 15 6.96 -0.07 -7.69
C VAL A 15 6.46 -1.38 -8.29
N GLU A 16 7.19 -1.97 -9.24
CA GLU A 16 6.84 -3.26 -9.85
C GLU A 16 6.77 -4.38 -8.81
N LEU A 17 7.73 -4.42 -7.88
CA LEU A 17 7.72 -5.36 -6.78
C LEU A 17 6.47 -5.16 -5.89
N TYR A 18 6.15 -3.92 -5.52
CA TYR A 18 4.96 -3.61 -4.74
C TYR A 18 3.67 -4.05 -5.43
N VAL A 19 3.51 -3.75 -6.73
CA VAL A 19 2.34 -4.18 -7.52
C VAL A 19 2.25 -5.69 -7.55
N ARG A 20 3.36 -6.40 -7.80
CA ARG A 20 3.38 -7.87 -7.79
C ARG A 20 3.01 -8.44 -6.43
N THR A 21 3.56 -7.90 -5.35
CA THR A 21 3.25 -8.33 -3.98
C THR A 21 1.76 -8.16 -3.67
N TYR A 22 1.22 -6.97 -3.93
CA TYR A 22 -0.20 -6.67 -3.69
C TYR A 22 -1.12 -7.57 -4.52
N THR A 23 -0.86 -7.73 -5.82
CA THR A 23 -1.66 -8.59 -6.70
C THR A 23 -1.59 -10.05 -6.25
N THR A 24 -0.40 -10.55 -5.90
CA THR A 24 -0.22 -11.94 -5.45
C THR A 24 -0.98 -12.21 -4.15
N MET A 25 -0.93 -11.27 -3.20
CA MET A 25 -1.71 -11.36 -1.97
C MET A 25 -3.21 -11.45 -2.29
N LEU A 26 -3.73 -10.57 -3.14
CA LEU A 26 -5.16 -10.56 -3.50
C LEU A 26 -5.63 -11.77 -4.29
N GLN A 27 -4.73 -12.46 -5.00
CA GLN A 27 -5.03 -13.72 -5.66
C GLN A 27 -5.12 -14.89 -4.68
N SER A 28 -4.61 -14.74 -3.44
CA SER A 28 -4.80 -15.75 -2.41
C SER A 28 -6.25 -15.81 -1.95
N SER A 29 -6.76 -17.02 -1.68
CA SER A 29 -8.15 -17.24 -1.30
C SER A 29 -8.48 -16.84 0.15
N GLY A 30 -7.51 -16.29 0.88
CA GLY A 30 -7.60 -16.01 2.30
C GLY A 30 -7.90 -14.55 2.63
N GLU A 31 -8.38 -14.30 3.85
CA GLU A 31 -8.48 -12.96 4.38
C GLU A 31 -7.07 -12.39 4.64
N ILE A 32 -6.83 -11.18 4.15
CA ILE A 32 -5.56 -10.48 4.33
C ILE A 32 -5.81 -9.17 5.08
N LYS A 33 -5.04 -8.94 6.13
CA LYS A 33 -5.03 -7.66 6.82
C LYS A 33 -4.36 -6.60 5.95
N VAL A 34 -4.96 -5.42 5.86
CA VAL A 34 -4.39 -4.27 5.13
C VAL A 34 -2.98 -3.92 5.65
N GLU A 35 -2.76 -4.08 6.96
CA GLU A 35 -1.45 -3.88 7.61
C GLU A 35 -0.32 -4.71 6.99
N SER A 36 -0.62 -5.89 6.43
CA SER A 36 0.38 -6.74 5.76
C SER A 36 1.00 -6.08 4.52
N LEU A 37 0.36 -5.07 3.94
CA LEU A 37 0.86 -4.31 2.79
C LEU A 37 1.78 -3.16 3.18
N VAL A 38 1.83 -2.76 4.46
CA VAL A 38 2.54 -1.55 4.91
C VAL A 38 4.02 -1.63 4.58
N GLN A 39 4.69 -2.74 4.88
CA GLN A 39 6.13 -2.86 4.63
C GLN A 39 6.49 -2.77 3.14
N ALA A 40 5.72 -3.45 2.28
CA ALA A 40 5.91 -3.37 0.82
C ALA A 40 5.64 -1.94 0.31
N HIS A 41 4.64 -1.26 0.87
CA HIS A 41 4.30 0.13 0.53
C HIS A 41 5.42 1.10 0.93
N LEU A 42 6.01 0.95 2.12
CA LEU A 42 7.16 1.75 2.55
C LEU A 42 8.37 1.50 1.65
N GLY A 43 8.63 0.24 1.32
CA GLY A 43 9.74 -0.18 0.47
C GLY A 43 9.69 0.39 -0.95
N MET A 44 8.50 0.63 -1.51
CA MET A 44 8.40 1.25 -2.85
C MET A 44 8.74 2.74 -2.88
N GLY A 45 8.77 3.43 -1.74
CA GLY A 45 9.12 4.85 -1.66
C GLY A 45 8.20 5.75 -2.49
N SER A 46 6.88 5.63 -2.30
CA SER A 46 5.88 6.37 -3.07
C SER A 46 6.08 7.89 -3.00
N VAL A 47 6.17 8.54 -4.16
CA VAL A 47 6.22 10.01 -4.28
C VAL A 47 4.95 10.68 -3.73
N LEU A 48 3.83 9.97 -3.72
CA LEU A 48 2.57 10.49 -3.17
C LEU A 48 2.56 10.52 -1.64
N HIS A 49 3.38 9.69 -0.99
CA HIS A 49 3.42 9.55 0.47
C HIS A 49 4.85 9.81 1.00
N PRO A 50 5.42 11.01 0.80
CA PRO A 50 6.79 11.33 1.17
C PRO A 50 7.12 11.15 2.66
N LEU A 51 6.11 11.21 3.54
CA LEU A 51 6.31 11.03 4.99
C LEU A 51 5.88 9.64 5.49
N ALA A 52 5.70 8.64 4.61
CA ALA A 52 5.16 7.33 4.99
C ALA A 52 5.97 6.60 6.08
N ALA A 53 7.30 6.77 6.09
CA ALA A 53 8.20 6.17 7.08
C ALA A 53 8.54 7.10 8.25
N GLN A 54 7.92 8.28 8.33
CA GLN A 54 8.19 9.30 9.32
C GLN A 54 7.16 9.22 10.47
N PRO A 55 7.51 9.69 11.69
CA PRO A 55 6.56 9.76 12.80
C PRO A 55 5.46 10.80 12.59
N GLN A 56 5.69 11.80 11.72
CA GLN A 56 4.69 12.80 11.39
C GLN A 56 3.65 12.26 10.39
N THR A 57 2.39 12.63 10.58
CA THR A 57 1.33 12.30 9.62
C THR A 57 1.56 13.02 8.30
N ASP A 58 1.55 12.26 7.20
CA ASP A 58 1.50 12.80 5.86
C ASP A 58 0.10 13.35 5.54
N MET A 59 -0.14 14.62 5.89
CA MET A 59 -1.43 15.26 5.66
C MET A 59 -1.80 15.32 4.17
N GLY A 60 -0.82 15.44 3.27
CA GLY A 60 -1.04 15.45 1.83
C GLY A 60 -1.56 14.09 1.34
N ALA A 61 -0.89 13.01 1.73
CA ALA A 61 -1.32 11.64 1.46
C ALA A 61 -2.70 11.33 2.05
N LEU A 62 -2.94 11.75 3.31
CA LEU A 62 -4.23 11.52 3.97
C LEU A 62 -5.37 12.20 3.22
N LEU A 63 -5.23 13.48 2.87
CA LEU A 63 -6.23 14.22 2.11
C LEU A 63 -6.44 13.62 0.71
N TYR A 64 -5.36 13.21 0.04
CA TYR A 64 -5.44 12.52 -1.25
C TYR A 64 -6.23 11.21 -1.16
N ALA A 65 -5.95 10.39 -0.14
CA ALA A 65 -6.63 9.11 0.08
C ALA A 65 -8.12 9.31 0.42
N VAL A 66 -8.44 10.15 1.40
CA VAL A 66 -9.82 10.37 1.86
C VAL A 66 -10.72 10.90 0.73
N ARG A 67 -10.19 11.74 -0.17
CA ARG A 67 -10.94 12.24 -1.34
C ARG A 67 -11.22 11.19 -2.41
N ARG A 68 -10.53 10.05 -2.39
CA ARG A 68 -10.70 8.95 -3.36
C ARG A 68 -11.43 7.74 -2.81
N LEU A 69 -11.59 7.67 -1.50
CA LEU A 69 -12.30 6.57 -0.86
C LEU A 69 -13.81 6.83 -0.86
N PRO A 70 -14.64 5.79 -1.03
CA PRO A 70 -16.09 5.92 -0.92
C PRO A 70 -16.48 6.23 0.52
N ALA A 71 -17.57 6.97 0.72
CA ALA A 71 -18.06 7.35 2.05
C ALA A 71 -18.30 6.13 2.97
N ALA A 72 -18.62 4.97 2.41
CA ALA A 72 -18.82 3.72 3.15
C ALA A 72 -17.56 3.20 3.86
N ILE A 73 -16.35 3.61 3.42
CA ILE A 73 -15.08 3.06 3.91
C ILE A 73 -14.90 3.18 5.43
N ASN A 74 -15.47 4.23 6.04
CA ASN A 74 -15.36 4.49 7.47
C ASN A 74 -16.10 3.46 8.35
N ARG A 75 -17.02 2.69 7.75
CA ARG A 75 -17.79 1.63 8.41
C ARG A 75 -17.42 0.24 7.87
N CYS A 76 -16.53 0.17 6.88
CA CYS A 76 -16.10 -1.09 6.27
C CYS A 76 -15.13 -1.83 7.20
N ARG A 77 -15.44 -3.09 7.51
CA ARG A 77 -14.52 -4.03 8.17
C ARG A 77 -13.85 -4.99 7.21
N ARG A 78 -14.48 -5.25 6.06
CA ARG A 78 -13.93 -6.10 4.99
C ARG A 78 -14.17 -5.42 3.64
N VAL A 79 -13.19 -5.54 2.77
CA VAL A 79 -13.27 -5.12 1.37
C VAL A 79 -13.14 -6.38 0.53
N ILE A 80 -14.16 -6.65 -0.30
CA ILE A 80 -14.11 -7.76 -1.25
C ILE A 80 -13.63 -7.20 -2.58
N MET A 81 -12.53 -7.75 -3.07
CA MET A 81 -11.96 -7.37 -4.35
C MET A 81 -12.32 -8.44 -5.38
N GLY A 82 -13.08 -8.03 -6.40
CA GLY A 82 -13.33 -8.87 -7.57
C GLY A 82 -12.11 -8.92 -8.49
N GLN A 83 -12.01 -9.98 -9.28
CA GLN A 83 -11.05 -10.02 -10.37
C GLN A 83 -11.46 -9.00 -11.44
N SER A 84 -10.50 -8.23 -11.97
CA SER A 84 -10.77 -7.44 -13.17
C SER A 84 -10.93 -8.38 -14.37
N PRO A 85 -11.88 -8.14 -15.29
CA PRO A 85 -11.99 -8.91 -16.53
C PRO A 85 -10.75 -8.84 -17.44
N GLN A 86 -9.85 -7.87 -17.22
CA GLN A 86 -8.68 -7.62 -18.06
C GLN A 86 -7.38 -8.20 -17.46
N GLY A 87 -7.36 -9.51 -17.22
CA GLY A 87 -6.10 -10.21 -16.88
C GLY A 87 -5.00 -9.99 -17.92
#